data_AF-A0A2N4XSG1-F1
#
_entry.id   AF-A0A2N4XSG1-F1
#
_cell.length_a   1.000
_cell.length_b   1.000
_cell.length_c   1.000
_cell.angle_alpha   90.00
_cell.angle_beta   90.00
_cell.angle_gamma   90.00
#
_symmetry.space_group_name_H-M   'P 1'
#
loop_
_entity.id
_entity.type
_entity.pdbx_description
1 polymer ?
#
loop_
_entity_poly.entity_id
_entity_poly.type
_entity_poly.pdbx_seq_one_letter_code
_entity_poly.pdbx_strand_id
1 'polypeptide(L)' 'MRDDSREAERLETIAELGDLLAVLREMGQRLANESHGSAYSGVQAFNASLHQAHVQLEQIREAGKGG' A
#
# COMPACT_ATOMS: atom_id res chain seq x y z
N MET A 1 23.26 -11.98 -15.25
CA MET A 1 22.16 -12.89 -15.61
C MET A 1 21.35 -13.41 -14.41
N ARG A 2 21.90 -13.53 -13.19
CA ARG A 2 21.11 -13.90 -11.97
C ARG A 2 20.57 -12.70 -11.17
N ASP A 3 21.13 -11.52 -11.43
CA ASP A 3 20.85 -10.28 -10.67
C ASP A 3 19.66 -9.52 -11.28
N ASP A 4 19.61 -9.45 -12.61
CA ASP A 4 18.52 -8.85 -13.37
C ASP A 4 17.16 -9.51 -13.10
N SER A 5 17.14 -10.83 -12.85
CA SER A 5 15.90 -11.54 -12.51
C SER A 5 15.42 -11.22 -11.09
N ARG A 6 16.34 -10.99 -10.15
CA ARG A 6 15.99 -10.72 -8.75
C ARG A 6 15.45 -9.31 -8.57
N GLU A 7 16.02 -8.32 -9.27
CA GLU A 7 15.46 -6.96 -9.25
C GLU A 7 14.12 -6.90 -9.98
N ALA A 8 13.96 -7.64 -11.09
CA ALA A 8 12.67 -7.75 -11.76
C ALA A 8 11.58 -8.36 -10.86
N GLU A 9 11.87 -9.49 -10.19
CA GLU A 9 10.96 -10.12 -9.22
C GLU A 9 10.63 -9.19 -8.05
N ARG A 10 11.61 -8.41 -7.57
CA ARG A 10 11.40 -7.42 -6.52
C ARG A 10 10.46 -6.30 -6.97
N LEU A 11 10.66 -5.78 -8.18
CA LEU A 11 9.80 -4.73 -8.75
C LEU A 11 8.38 -5.23 -9.01
N GLU A 12 8.24 -6.48 -9.47
CA GLU A 12 6.94 -7.15 -9.62
C GLU A 12 6.23 -7.28 -8.27
N THR A 13 6.93 -7.76 -7.24
CA THR A 13 6.39 -7.86 -5.87
C THR A 13 5.92 -6.50 -5.35
N ILE A 14 6.70 -5.44 -5.59
CA ILE A 14 6.33 -4.07 -5.21
C ILE A 14 5.08 -3.61 -5.95
N ALA A 15 4.96 -3.91 -7.24
CA ALA A 15 3.78 -3.55 -8.03
C ALA A 15 2.52 -4.28 -7.51
N GLU A 16 2.61 -5.59 -7.27
CA GLU A 16 1.50 -6.39 -6.74
C GLU A 16 1.04 -5.90 -5.35
N LEU A 17 1.97 -5.56 -4.46
CA LEU A 17 1.64 -4.97 -3.17
C LEU A 17 0.95 -3.61 -3.32
N GLY A 18 1.33 -2.82 -4.33
CA GLY A 18 0.70 -1.54 -4.66
C GLY A 18 -0.75 -1.72 -5.09
N ASP A 19 -1.00 -2.68 -5.99
CA ASP A 19 -2.34 -3.01 -6.47
C ASP A 19 -3.25 -3.50 -5.34
N LEU A 20 -2.73 -4.35 -4.45
CA LEU A 20 -3.47 -4.80 -3.26
C LEU A 20 -3.80 -3.64 -2.30
N LEU A 21 -2.86 -2.73 -2.07
CA LEU A 21 -3.09 -1.54 -1.24
C LEU A 21 -4.13 -0.60 -1.85
N ALA A 22 -4.19 -0.50 -3.18
CA ALA A 22 -5.22 0.28 -3.87
C ALA A 22 -6.62 -0.30 -3.60
N VAL A 23 -6.78 -1.62 -3.74
CA VAL A 23 -8.04 -2.32 -3.42
C VAL A 23 -8.42 -2.11 -1.95
N LEU A 24 -7.47 -2.28 -1.02
CA LEU A 24 -7.72 -2.07 0.41
C LEU A 24 -8.15 -0.64 0.73
N ARG A 25 -7.59 0.37 0.06
CA ARG A 25 -8.01 1.78 0.22
C ARG A 25 -9.44 2.02 -0.27
N GLU A 26 -9.83 1.43 -1.40
CA GLU A 26 -11.21 1.52 -1.88
C GLU A 26 -12.18 0.89 -0.88
N MET A 27 -11.84 -0.29 -0.36
CA MET A 27 -12.63 -0.96 0.67
C MET A 27 -12.68 -0.15 1.97
N GLY A 28 -11.56 0.42 2.40
CA GLY A 28 -11.48 1.29 3.56
C GLY A 28 -12.31 2.57 3.43
N GLN A 29 -12.39 3.13 2.22
CA GLN A 29 -13.28 4.27 1.94
C GLN A 29 -14.76 3.88 2.00
N ARG A 30 -15.13 2.72 1.45
CA ARG A 30 -16.50 2.19 1.56
C ARG A 30 -16.87 1.95 3.02
N LEU A 31 -15.96 1.34 3.78
CA LEU A 31 -16.13 1.14 5.22
C LEU A 31 -16.31 2.46 5.98
N ALA A 32 -15.59 3.52 5.60
CA ALA A 32 -15.74 4.84 6.20
C ALA A 32 -17.11 5.45 5.92
N ASN A 33 -17.65 5.26 4.70
CA ASN A 33 -18.98 5.72 4.33
C ASN A 33 -20.09 4.98 5.08
N GLU A 34 -19.85 3.72 5.45
CA GLU A 34 -20.79 2.88 6.19
C GLU A 34 -20.67 3.05 7.73
N SER A 35 -19.54 3.55 8.21
CA SER A 35 -19.25 3.69 9.64
C SER A 35 -19.67 5.03 10.21
N HIS A 36 -20.31 5.00 11.38
CA HIS A 36 -20.82 6.19 12.07
C HIS A 36 -20.48 6.14 13.57
N GLY A 37 -20.55 7.29 14.23
CA GLY A 37 -20.36 7.37 15.68
C GLY A 37 -18.96 6.94 16.13
N SER A 38 -18.88 6.15 17.20
CA SER A 38 -17.61 5.75 17.82
C SER A 38 -16.70 4.92 16.89
N ALA A 39 -17.27 4.16 15.96
CA ALA A 39 -16.52 3.33 15.00
C ALA A 39 -15.79 4.16 13.92
N TYR A 40 -16.27 5.37 13.62
CA TYR A 40 -15.70 6.20 12.55
C TYR A 40 -14.22 6.56 12.80
N SER A 41 -13.88 6.83 14.07
CA SER A 41 -12.49 7.15 14.47
C SER A 41 -11.51 6.01 14.18
N GLY A 42 -11.93 4.76 14.40
CA GLY A 42 -11.13 3.58 14.12
C GLY A 42 -10.93 3.38 12.61
N VAL A 43 -11.99 3.58 11.81
CA VAL A 43 -11.90 3.47 10.35
C VAL A 43 -11.04 4.57 9.75
N GLN A 44 -11.10 5.78 10.28
CA GLN A 44 -10.21 6.87 9.88
C GLN A 44 -8.74 6.52 10.14
N ALA A 45 -8.42 5.99 11.32
CA ALA A 45 -7.06 5.56 11.66
C ALA A 45 -6.58 4.39 10.79
N PHE A 46 -7.46 3.43 10.48
CA PHE A 46 -7.18 2.34 9.55
C PHE A 46 -6.84 2.86 8.15
N ASN A 47 -7.66 3.77 7.60
CA ASN A 47 -7.42 4.36 6.28
C ASN A 47 -6.12 5.18 6.23
N ALA A 48 -5.78 5.89 7.32
CA ALA A 48 -4.49 6.58 7.43
C ALA A 48 -3.31 5.59 7.41
N SER A 49 -3.45 4.43 8.05
CA SER A 49 -2.42 3.38 8.05
C SER A 49 -2.22 2.78 6.65
N LEU A 50 -3.31 2.50 5.92
CA LEU A 50 -3.23 2.09 4.51
C LEU A 50 -2.57 3.16 3.63
N HIS A 51 -2.82 4.44 3.95
CA HIS A 51 -2.17 5.52 3.23
C HIS A 51 -0.65 5.52 3.44
N GLN A 52 -0.23 5.42 4.70
CA GLN A 52 1.17 5.39 5.09
C GLN A 52 1.90 4.16 4.51
N ALA A 53 1.25 2.98 4.53
CA ALA A 53 1.82 1.76 3.96
C ALA A 53 2.13 1.92 2.46
N HIS A 54 1.23 2.54 1.69
CA HIS A 54 1.47 2.85 0.29
C HIS A 54 2.66 3.80 0.11
N VAL A 55 2.74 4.88 0.90
CA VAL A 55 3.89 5.82 0.84
C VAL A 55 5.21 5.11 1.13
N GLN A 56 5.24 4.21 2.12
CA GLN A 56 6.44 3.43 2.44
C GLN A 56 6.82 2.48 1.29
N LEU A 57 5.85 1.86 0.63
CA LEU A 57 6.09 0.99 -0.52
C LEU A 57 6.72 1.76 -1.69
N GLU A 58 6.23 2.98 -1.96
CA GLU A 58 6.81 3.87 -2.97
C GLU A 58 8.27 4.24 -2.61
N GLN A 59 8.55 4.55 -1.34
CA GLN A 59 9.91 4.84 -0.87
C GLN A 59 10.84 3.63 -1.05
N ILE A 60 10.37 2.43 -0.74
CA ILE A 60 11.12 1.18 -0.95
C ILE A 60 11.44 0.98 -2.43
N ARG A 61 10.48 1.27 -3.33
CA ARG A 61 10.70 1.20 -4.78
C ARG A 61 11.80 2.16 -5.21
N GLU A 62 11.74 3.42 -4.80
CA GLU A 62 12.74 4.42 -5.20
C GLU A 62 14.12 4.15 -4.60
N ALA A 63 14.20 3.66 -3.35
CA ALA A 63 15.47 3.28 -2.73
C ALA A 63 16.19 2.15 -3.48
N GLY A 64 15.45 1.26 -4.14
CA GLY A 64 16.02 0.17 -4.95
C GLY A 64 16.63 0.61 -6.29
N LYS A 65 16.29 1.82 -6.78
CA LYS A 65 16.82 2.35 -8.06
C LYS A 65 18.20 2.99 -7.93
N GLY A 66 18.70 3.18 -6.71
CA GLY A 66 19.96 3.87 -6.41
C GLY A 66 21.14 2.96 -6.05
N GLY A 67 21.02 1.65 -6.24
CA GLY A 67 22.05 0.64 -5.98
C GLY A 67 22.77 0.17 -7.24
#